data_AF-A0A1B6F0P7-F1
#
_entry.id   AF-A0A1B6F0P7-F1
#
_cell.length_a   1.000
_cell.length_b   1.000
_cell.length_c   1.000
_cell.angle_alpha   90.00
_cell.angle_beta   90.00
_cell.angle_gamma   90.00
#
_symmetry.space_group_name_H-M   'P 1'
#
loop_
_entity.id
_entity.type
_entity.pdbx_description
1 polymer ?
#
loop_
_entity_poly.entity_id
_entity_poly.type
_entity_poly.pdbx_seq_one_letter_code
_entity_poly.pdbx_strand_id
1 'polypeptide(L)'
;TGGWGSGCVSGTARLNRLLNEGVEHKRALVKDLKSLSETDGYGVWRMKEAAALSDLVQRRLYYLQNPADCKTAKKLVCNLNKGCGYGCQLHHAVYCLLVAYGTQRTLVLKSKGWRYHRGGWDEVFQPVSDTCSDTTTAT
;
A
#
# COMPACT_ATOMS: atom_id res chain seq x y z
N THR A 1 -24.23 -32.71 54.24
CA THR A 1 -23.46 -31.44 54.24
C THR A 1 -22.03 -31.73 53.85
N GLY A 2 -21.62 -31.41 52.63
CA GLY A 2 -20.24 -31.68 52.17
C GLY A 2 -19.98 -31.00 50.84
N GLY A 3 -19.29 -29.86 50.90
CA GLY A 3 -18.99 -29.00 49.76
C GLY A 3 -17.87 -29.53 48.88
N TRP A 4 -18.16 -29.68 47.59
CA TRP A 4 -17.19 -29.84 46.51
C TRP A 4 -17.45 -28.72 45.50
N GLY A 5 -16.70 -27.63 45.57
CA GLY A 5 -16.97 -26.48 44.69
C GLY A 5 -15.97 -25.31 44.67
N SER A 6 -14.85 -25.35 45.41
CA SER A 6 -14.00 -24.16 45.59
C SER A 6 -12.61 -24.22 44.93
N GLY A 7 -12.22 -25.36 44.33
CA GLY A 7 -10.87 -25.55 43.78
C GLY A 7 -10.63 -24.96 42.38
N CYS A 8 -11.60 -25.10 41.47
CA CYS A 8 -11.43 -24.72 40.06
C CYS A 8 -11.49 -23.20 39.80
N VAL A 9 -12.14 -22.43 40.69
CA VAL A 9 -12.28 -20.97 40.55
C VAL A 9 -10.97 -20.23 40.87
N SER A 10 -10.14 -20.81 41.75
CA SER A 10 -8.86 -20.22 42.19
C SER A 10 -7.75 -20.36 41.12
N GLY A 11 -7.72 -21.50 40.41
CA GLY A 11 -6.73 -21.75 39.35
C GLY A 11 -6.89 -20.84 38.13
N THR A 12 -8.13 -20.59 37.70
CA THR A 12 -8.44 -19.66 36.60
C THR A 12 -8.16 -18.22 36.98
N ALA A 13 -8.47 -17.80 38.22
CA ALA A 13 -8.14 -16.47 38.72
C ALA A 13 -6.63 -16.22 38.76
N ARG A 14 -5.83 -17.21 39.19
CA ARG A 14 -4.36 -17.14 39.19
C ARG A 14 -3.78 -17.08 37.77
N LEU A 15 -4.30 -17.90 36.85
CA LEU A 15 -3.88 -17.87 35.44
C LEU A 15 -4.20 -16.52 34.79
N ASN A 16 -5.40 -15.99 35.01
CA ASN A 16 -5.80 -14.68 34.48
C ASN A 16 -4.93 -13.56 35.03
N ARG A 17 -4.54 -13.63 36.31
CA ARG A 17 -3.60 -12.68 36.90
C ARG A 17 -2.23 -12.73 36.23
N LEU A 18 -1.67 -13.93 36.04
CA LEU A 18 -0.38 -14.10 35.34
C LEU A 18 -0.44 -13.60 33.89
N LEU A 19 -1.55 -13.85 33.18
CA LEU A 19 -1.76 -13.33 31.83
C LEU A 19 -1.83 -11.80 31.81
N ASN A 20 -2.54 -11.18 32.77
CA ASN A 20 -2.62 -9.74 32.88
C ASN A 20 -1.27 -9.10 33.20
N GLU A 21 -0.53 -9.66 34.16
CA GLU A 21 0.84 -9.22 34.48
C GLU A 21 1.77 -9.37 33.26
N GLY A 22 1.64 -10.46 32.50
CA GLY A 22 2.36 -10.67 31.24
C GLY A 22 2.01 -9.65 30.15
N VAL A 23 0.74 -9.26 30.03
CA VAL A 23 0.28 -8.22 29.09
C VAL A 23 0.85 -6.85 29.47
N GLU A 24 0.81 -6.49 30.75
CA GLU A 24 1.40 -5.23 31.23
C GLU A 24 2.91 -5.19 31.01
N HIS A 25 3.61 -6.30 31.30
CA HIS A 25 5.04 -6.39 31.03
C HIS A 25 5.36 -6.26 29.54
N LYS A 26 4.61 -6.93 28.67
CA LYS A 26 4.74 -6.77 27.20
C LYS A 26 4.52 -5.31 26.77
N ARG A 27 3.52 -4.63 27.32
CA ARG A 27 3.23 -3.21 27.00
C ARG A 27 4.38 -2.30 27.41
N ALA A 28 4.94 -2.52 28.60
CA ALA A 28 6.12 -1.78 29.06
C ALA A 28 7.30 -1.97 28.11
N LEU A 29 7.63 -3.22 27.75
CA LEU A 29 8.72 -3.50 26.81
C LEU A 29 8.50 -2.89 25.41
N VAL A 30 7.27 -2.94 24.87
CA VAL A 30 6.95 -2.32 23.58
C VAL A 30 7.08 -0.79 23.64
N LYS A 31 6.68 -0.18 24.76
CA LYS A 31 6.86 1.26 24.99
C LYS A 31 8.35 1.62 25.02
N ASP A 32 9.16 0.84 25.73
CA ASP A 32 10.60 1.07 25.83
C ASP A 32 11.28 0.91 24.46
N LEU A 33 10.90 -0.09 23.66
CA LEU A 33 11.38 -0.25 22.29
C LEU A 33 11.02 0.95 21.40
N LYS A 34 9.78 1.47 21.53
CA LYS A 34 9.37 2.67 20.79
C LYS A 34 10.21 3.89 21.22
N SER A 35 10.38 4.08 22.53
CA SER A 35 11.20 5.17 23.08
C SER A 35 12.64 5.09 22.57
N LEU A 36 13.23 3.89 22.59
CA LEU A 36 14.58 3.65 22.08
C LEU A 36 14.69 4.03 20.59
N SER A 37 13.68 3.71 19.79
CA SER A 37 13.66 4.08 18.37
C SER A 37 13.67 5.60 18.12
N GLU A 38 13.21 6.41 19.09
CA GLU A 38 13.03 7.85 18.99
C GLU A 38 14.16 8.66 19.65
N THR A 39 14.85 8.10 20.65
CA THR A 39 15.76 8.85 21.55
C THR A 39 17.09 9.24 20.90
N ASP A 40 17.61 8.45 19.96
CA ASP A 40 18.96 8.66 19.38
C ASP A 40 18.94 9.61 18.15
N GLY A 41 17.84 10.33 17.90
CA GLY A 41 17.68 11.20 16.73
C GLY A 41 17.42 10.47 15.40
N TYR A 42 17.47 9.13 15.39
CA TYR A 42 17.18 8.32 14.20
C TYR A 42 15.73 8.45 13.70
N GLY A 43 14.79 8.88 14.53
CA GLY A 43 13.40 9.13 14.10
C GLY A 43 13.32 10.18 12.99
N VAL A 44 14.00 11.31 13.17
CA VAL A 44 14.07 12.39 12.18
C VAL A 44 14.77 11.91 10.92
N TRP A 45 15.88 11.18 11.07
CA TRP A 45 16.61 10.59 9.96
C TRP A 45 15.73 9.61 9.16
N ARG A 46 15.00 8.70 9.83
CA ARG A 46 14.10 7.74 9.17
C ARG A 46 13.01 8.43 8.36
N MET A 47 12.41 9.49 8.90
CA MET A 47 11.39 10.26 8.18
C MET A 47 11.97 10.96 6.96
N LYS A 48 13.16 11.58 7.11
CA LYS A 48 13.88 12.22 6.00
C LYS A 48 14.23 11.22 4.91
N GLU A 49 14.77 10.06 5.28
CA GLU A 49 15.17 9.02 4.32
C GLU A 49 13.96 8.39 3.62
N ALA A 50 12.88 8.11 4.35
CA ALA A 50 11.64 7.62 3.76
C ALA A 50 11.05 8.61 2.75
N ALA A 51 11.08 9.90 3.06
CA ALA A 51 10.65 10.95 2.13
C ALA A 51 11.57 11.02 0.89
N ALA A 52 12.89 10.96 1.08
CA ALA A 52 13.86 10.98 -0.02
C ALA A 52 13.71 9.77 -0.96
N LEU A 53 13.50 8.57 -0.41
CA LEU A 53 13.25 7.35 -1.18
C LEU A 53 11.90 7.41 -1.92
N SER A 54 10.86 7.94 -1.27
CA SER A 54 9.56 8.16 -1.90
C SER A 54 9.70 9.10 -3.10
N ASP A 55 10.33 10.26 -2.92
CA ASP A 55 10.59 11.24 -3.97
C ASP A 55 11.41 10.65 -5.12
N LEU A 56 12.45 9.85 -4.82
CA LEU A 56 13.21 9.14 -5.84
C LEU A 56 12.34 8.21 -6.70
N VAL A 57 11.49 7.40 -6.08
CA VAL A 57 10.60 6.48 -6.80
C VAL A 57 9.55 7.26 -7.59
N GLN A 58 8.93 8.28 -6.99
CA GLN A 58 7.94 9.12 -7.67
C GLN A 58 8.53 9.80 -8.91
N ARG A 59 9.75 10.35 -8.85
CA ARG A 59 10.43 10.92 -10.02
C ARG A 59 10.67 9.89 -11.12
N ARG A 60 11.05 8.66 -10.76
CA ARG A 60 11.26 7.57 -11.73
C ARG A 60 9.95 7.14 -12.39
N LEU A 61 8.86 7.04 -11.62
CA LEU A 61 7.53 6.74 -12.14
C LEU A 61 7.05 7.85 -13.08
N TYR A 62 7.20 9.12 -12.67
CA TYR A 62 6.85 10.27 -13.50
C TYR A 62 7.63 10.29 -14.82
N TYR A 63 8.94 10.05 -14.78
CA TYR A 63 9.77 9.95 -15.98
C TYR A 63 9.31 8.82 -16.92
N LEU A 64 9.03 7.63 -16.38
CA LEU A 64 8.54 6.50 -17.17
C LEU A 64 7.16 6.79 -17.79
N GLN A 65 6.28 7.44 -17.03
CA GLN A 65 4.92 7.71 -17.46
C GLN A 65 4.83 8.85 -18.47
N ASN A 66 5.82 9.74 -18.54
CA ASN A 66 5.78 10.92 -19.39
C ASN A 66 6.89 10.90 -20.45
N PRO A 67 6.82 10.00 -21.46
CA PRO A 67 7.79 10.00 -22.56
C PRO A 67 7.69 11.30 -23.38
N ALA A 68 8.80 11.72 -23.95
CA ALA A 68 8.86 12.90 -24.83
C ALA A 68 8.02 12.72 -26.11
N ASP A 69 7.97 11.49 -26.65
CA ASP A 69 7.12 11.14 -27.78
C ASP A 69 6.30 9.89 -27.45
N CYS A 70 5.00 10.08 -27.25
CA CYS A 70 4.07 8.99 -26.96
C CYS A 70 3.91 8.02 -28.14
N LYS A 71 4.15 8.42 -29.39
CA LYS A 71 3.95 7.53 -30.56
C LYS A 71 5.01 6.44 -30.63
N THR A 72 6.22 6.73 -30.20
CA THR A 72 7.37 5.82 -30.23
C THR A 72 7.62 5.12 -28.88
N ALA A 73 6.99 5.60 -27.80
CA ALA A 73 7.10 4.98 -26.48
C ALA A 73 6.60 3.52 -26.48
N LYS A 74 7.36 2.64 -25.81
CA LYS A 74 6.90 1.26 -25.52
C LYS A 74 5.80 1.33 -24.48
N LYS A 75 4.66 0.68 -24.75
CA LYS A 75 3.47 0.76 -23.88
C LYS A 75 3.12 -0.57 -23.27
N LEU A 76 2.50 -0.51 -22.10
CA LEU A 76 1.76 -1.61 -21.48
C LEU A 76 0.32 -1.14 -21.29
N VAL A 77 -0.63 -1.85 -21.88
CA VAL A 77 -2.06 -1.50 -21.79
C VAL A 77 -2.70 -2.31 -20.67
N CYS A 78 -3.37 -1.64 -19.74
CA CYS A 78 -4.08 -2.26 -18.62
C CYS A 78 -5.56 -1.89 -18.65
N ASN A 79 -6.46 -2.86 -18.46
CA ASN A 79 -7.90 -2.61 -18.42
C ASN A 79 -8.41 -2.67 -16.98
N LEU A 80 -8.96 -1.55 -16.50
CA LEU A 80 -9.42 -1.41 -15.12
C LEU A 80 -10.68 -2.24 -14.81
N ASN A 81 -11.48 -2.58 -15.82
CA ASN A 81 -12.81 -3.17 -15.66
C ASN A 81 -12.80 -4.68 -15.39
N LYS A 82 -11.98 -5.13 -14.43
CA LYS A 82 -11.96 -6.53 -13.98
C LYS A 82 -13.22 -6.89 -13.21
N GLY A 83 -13.61 -8.16 -13.26
CA GLY A 83 -14.81 -8.74 -12.63
C GLY A 83 -14.78 -8.80 -11.08
N CYS A 84 -14.46 -7.71 -10.37
CA CYS A 84 -14.32 -7.69 -8.91
C CYS A 84 -14.52 -6.28 -8.32
N GLY A 85 -14.51 -6.16 -6.98
CA GLY A 85 -14.71 -4.88 -6.29
C GLY A 85 -13.60 -3.83 -6.52
N TYR A 86 -13.84 -2.59 -6.06
CA TYR A 86 -12.95 -1.44 -6.22
C TYR A 86 -11.51 -1.73 -5.80
N GLY A 87 -11.30 -2.25 -4.58
CA GLY A 87 -9.96 -2.52 -4.07
C GLY A 87 -9.19 -3.55 -4.92
N CYS A 88 -9.88 -4.56 -5.46
CA CYS A 88 -9.29 -5.52 -6.38
C CYS A 88 -8.88 -4.87 -7.72
N GLN A 89 -9.71 -3.97 -8.26
CA GLN A 89 -9.39 -3.24 -9.49
C GLN A 89 -8.23 -2.24 -9.28
N LEU A 90 -8.17 -1.57 -8.13
CA LEU A 90 -7.07 -0.69 -7.77
C LEU A 90 -5.76 -1.48 -7.64
N HIS A 91 -5.77 -2.61 -6.94
CA HIS A 91 -4.61 -3.52 -6.89
C HIS A 91 -4.22 -4.05 -8.27
N HIS A 92 -5.17 -4.28 -9.18
CA HIS A 92 -4.86 -4.62 -10.56
C HIS A 92 -4.12 -3.49 -11.30
N ALA A 93 -4.55 -2.24 -11.14
CA ALA A 93 -3.86 -1.08 -11.70
C ALA A 93 -2.43 -0.94 -11.13
N VAL A 94 -2.25 -1.12 -9.82
CA VAL A 94 -0.93 -1.13 -9.17
C VAL A 94 -0.05 -2.25 -9.71
N TYR A 95 -0.58 -3.46 -9.85
CA TYR A 95 0.14 -4.58 -10.47
C TYR A 95 0.60 -4.24 -11.90
N CYS A 96 -0.30 -3.68 -12.72
CA CYS A 96 0.05 -3.23 -14.06
C CYS A 96 1.17 -2.18 -14.05
N LEU A 97 1.15 -1.23 -13.11
CA LEU A 97 2.19 -0.21 -12.95
C LEU A 97 3.55 -0.82 -12.58
N LEU A 98 3.58 -1.79 -11.65
CA LEU A 98 4.81 -2.48 -11.27
C LEU A 98 5.42 -3.26 -12.45
N VAL A 99 4.60 -3.94 -13.24
CA VAL A 99 5.06 -4.65 -14.45
C VAL A 99 5.53 -3.67 -15.52
N ALA A 100 4.80 -2.56 -15.73
CA ALA A 100 5.18 -1.50 -16.65
C ALA A 100 6.55 -0.90 -16.27
N TYR A 101 6.76 -0.64 -14.98
CA TYR A 101 8.04 -0.17 -14.44
C TYR A 101 9.17 -1.18 -14.65
N GLY A 102 8.97 -2.45 -14.28
CA GLY A 102 9.98 -3.49 -14.46
C GLY A 102 10.33 -3.78 -15.93
N THR A 103 9.40 -3.52 -16.85
CA THR A 103 9.61 -3.74 -18.30
C THR A 103 9.92 -2.47 -19.08
N GLN A 104 10.09 -1.33 -18.40
CA GLN A 104 10.38 -0.03 -19.01
C GLN A 104 9.35 0.37 -20.10
N ARG A 105 8.07 0.22 -19.76
CA ARG A 105 6.94 0.58 -20.63
C ARG A 105 6.07 1.62 -19.95
N THR A 106 5.58 2.60 -20.69
CA THR A 106 4.57 3.54 -20.20
C THR A 106 3.24 2.81 -20.03
N LEU A 107 2.64 2.92 -18.84
CA LEU A 107 1.33 2.37 -18.53
C LEU A 107 0.24 3.23 -19.18
N VAL A 108 -0.60 2.58 -19.99
CA VAL A 108 -1.85 3.15 -20.53
C VAL A 108 -3.03 2.46 -19.85
N LEU A 109 -3.79 3.20 -19.04
CA LEU A 109 -4.92 2.67 -18.28
C LEU A 109 -6.24 2.89 -19.04
N LYS A 110 -6.85 1.80 -19.52
CA LYS A 110 -8.19 1.82 -20.12
C LYS A 110 -9.24 1.74 -19.00
N SER A 111 -9.94 2.84 -18.79
CA SER A 111 -10.92 3.01 -17.70
C SER A 111 -12.32 3.44 -18.16
N LYS A 112 -12.55 3.75 -19.46
CA LYS A 112 -13.90 4.08 -19.96
C LYS A 112 -14.88 2.93 -19.70
N GLY A 113 -16.11 3.28 -19.29
CA GLY A 113 -17.13 2.30 -18.93
C GLY A 113 -16.90 1.63 -17.56
N TRP A 114 -16.08 2.25 -16.71
CA TRP A 114 -15.82 1.73 -15.38
C TRP A 114 -17.05 1.71 -14.49
N ARG A 115 -17.27 0.59 -13.79
CA ARG A 115 -18.49 0.34 -13.02
C ARG A 115 -18.70 1.34 -11.88
N TYR A 116 -17.61 1.90 -11.35
CA TYR A 116 -17.62 2.86 -10.26
C TYR A 116 -17.73 4.30 -10.76
N HIS A 117 -17.29 4.58 -11.99
CA HIS A 117 -17.48 5.86 -12.66
C HIS A 117 -17.42 5.69 -14.18
N ARG A 118 -18.55 5.87 -14.89
CA ARG A 118 -18.64 5.54 -16.33
C ARG A 118 -17.69 6.36 -17.20
N GLY A 119 -17.41 7.61 -16.80
CA GLY A 119 -16.43 8.48 -17.48
C GLY A 119 -14.98 7.98 -17.37
N GLY A 120 -14.69 7.12 -16.38
CA GLY A 120 -13.39 6.50 -16.19
C GLY A 120 -12.60 7.06 -15.01
N TRP A 121 -11.31 6.73 -14.98
CA TRP A 121 -10.37 7.05 -13.91
C TRP A 121 -10.15 8.55 -13.75
N ASP A 122 -9.97 9.26 -14.86
CA ASP A 122 -9.52 10.66 -14.90
C ASP A 122 -10.57 11.67 -14.38
N GLU A 123 -11.80 11.20 -14.16
CA GLU A 123 -12.90 12.00 -13.59
C GLU A 123 -12.86 12.06 -12.05
N VAL A 124 -12.06 11.17 -11.43
CA VAL A 124 -11.96 11.05 -9.97
C VAL A 124 -10.51 11.21 -9.50
N PHE A 125 -9.55 10.77 -10.33
CA PHE A 125 -8.12 10.82 -10.06
C PHE A 125 -7.38 11.55 -11.18
N GLN A 126 -6.15 11.96 -10.91
CA GLN A 126 -5.28 12.48 -11.97
C GLN A 126 -4.99 11.38 -13.02
N PRO A 127 -4.81 11.76 -14.30
CA PRO A 127 -4.41 10.81 -15.33
C PRO A 127 -3.07 10.17 -14.95
N VAL A 128 -2.87 8.93 -15.37
CA VAL A 128 -1.64 8.18 -15.05
C VAL A 128 -0.42 8.72 -15.80
N SER A 129 -0.64 9.56 -16.82
CA SER A 129 0.39 10.21 -17.63
C SER A 129 -0.17 11.54 -18.14
N ASP A 130 0.66 12.58 -18.12
CA ASP A 130 0.34 13.90 -18.68
C ASP A 130 0.61 13.96 -20.18
N THR A 131 1.52 13.12 -20.70
CA THR A 131 1.97 13.17 -22.10
C THR A 131 1.56 11.97 -22.96
N CYS A 132 1.05 10.88 -22.34
CA CYS A 132 0.82 9.63 -23.06
C CYS A 132 -0.34 8.79 -22.50
N SER A 133 -1.55 9.05 -23.01
CA SER A 133 -2.79 8.31 -22.67
C SER A 133 -3.26 7.35 -23.76
N ASP A 134 -2.65 7.38 -24.95
CA ASP A 134 -3.16 6.68 -26.13
C ASP A 134 -2.43 5.37 -26.42
N THR A 135 -3.18 4.42 -26.98
CA THR A 135 -2.66 3.11 -27.41
C THR A 135 -1.97 3.13 -28.77
N THR A 136 -2.01 4.25 -29.49
CA THR A 136 -1.47 4.36 -30.84
C THR A 136 0.05 4.28 -30.82
N THR A 137 0.61 3.33 -31.56
CA THR A 137 2.05 3.29 -31.90
C THR A 137 2.25 3.87 -33.29
N ALA A 138 3.39 4.52 -33.54
CA ALA A 138 3.79 4.91 -34.90
C ALA A 138 3.82 3.66 -35.80
N THR A 139 3.17 3.77 -36.97
CA THR A 139 3.11 2.73 -38.01
C THR A 139 4.47 2.51 -38.65
#